data_AF-A0A517YJB6-F1
#
_entry.id   AF-A0A517YJB6-F1
#
_cell.length_a   1.000
_cell.length_b   1.000
_cell.length_c   1.000
_cell.angle_alpha   90.00
_cell.angle_beta   90.00
_cell.angle_gamma   90.00
#
_symmetry.space_group_name_H-M   'P 1'
#
loop_
_entity.id
_entity.type
_entity.pdbx_description
1 polymer ?
#
loop_
_entity_poly.entity_id
_entity_poly.type
_entity_poly.pdbx_seq_one_letter_code
_entity_poly.pdbx_strand_id
1 'polypeptide(L)'
;MNTFDSRATRFTLTLLCVAATAISTIAEETEERKLRPVKPRAKESIPDRYAARAEAIWQARSKVNEKGNATEFAGRWRMKLPAGFEYDVLLSMRDDGLLELSSPGHALNSLGDFACIDNQLRLVKPRHDHVADFVWRYRDGLFELIREDHGHGANYRGATMTRLK
;
A
#
# COMPACT_ATOMS: atom_id res chain seq x y z
N MET A 1 53.72 19.76 45.93
CA MET A 1 54.83 20.64 45.48
C MET A 1 55.29 20.17 44.11
N ASN A 2 55.65 21.12 43.25
CA ASN A 2 55.99 21.07 41.81
C ASN A 2 54.77 21.14 40.86
N THR A 3 54.26 22.33 40.53
CA THR A 3 54.66 23.24 39.41
C THR A 3 54.83 22.55 38.06
N PHE A 4 53.83 22.77 37.19
CA PHE A 4 54.04 22.76 35.74
C PHE A 4 53.47 24.02 35.11
N ASP A 5 54.20 24.46 34.11
CA ASP A 5 54.34 25.81 33.61
C ASP A 5 53.25 26.20 32.60
N SER A 6 53.10 27.50 32.49
CA SER A 6 52.23 28.27 31.63
C SER A 6 52.87 28.46 30.25
N ARG A 7 52.08 28.33 29.17
CA ARG A 7 52.03 29.26 28.02
C ARG A 7 51.29 28.63 26.83
N ALA A 8 50.79 29.54 25.99
CA ALA A 8 50.13 29.34 24.70
C ALA A 8 48.63 28.99 24.82
N THR A 9 47.66 29.74 24.29
CA THR A 9 47.66 30.86 23.36
C THR A 9 46.28 31.52 23.44
N ARG A 10 46.27 32.85 23.48
CA ARG A 10 45.08 33.69 23.31
C ARG A 10 44.41 33.37 21.98
N PHE A 11 43.12 33.01 21.94
CA PHE A 11 42.26 33.34 20.80
C PHE A 11 40.78 33.32 21.24
N THR A 12 40.11 34.45 20.95
CA THR A 12 38.65 34.61 20.73
C THR A 12 37.71 34.23 21.89
N LEU A 13 37.49 35.14 22.84
CA LEU A 13 36.33 36.06 22.85
C LEU A 13 35.50 36.12 21.55
N THR A 14 34.18 36.14 21.74
CA THR A 14 33.12 36.49 20.76
C THR A 14 32.52 35.33 19.98
N LEU A 15 31.73 34.48 20.65
CA LEU A 15 30.63 33.77 19.98
C LEU A 15 29.45 33.55 20.94
N LEU A 16 29.04 34.64 21.59
CA LEU A 16 27.81 34.72 22.36
C LEU A 16 26.98 35.90 21.83
N CYS A 17 26.62 35.86 20.53
CA CYS A 17 25.70 36.82 19.91
C CYS A 17 25.19 36.42 18.51
N VAL A 18 25.16 35.12 18.17
CA VAL A 18 24.51 34.65 16.93
C VAL A 18 23.53 33.52 17.24
N ALA A 19 22.57 33.81 18.11
CA ALA A 19 21.40 32.95 18.33
C ALA A 19 20.10 33.77 18.37
N ALA A 20 20.10 34.97 17.79
CA ALA A 20 18.96 35.90 17.85
C ALA A 20 18.57 36.52 16.50
N THR A 21 19.11 36.03 15.37
CA THR A 21 18.79 36.58 14.04
C THR A 21 18.70 35.49 12.97
N ALA A 22 17.91 34.44 13.24
CA ALA A 22 17.48 33.49 12.21
C ALA A 22 16.04 33.01 12.46
N ILE A 23 15.22 33.85 13.10
CA ILE A 23 13.77 33.66 13.24
C ILE A 23 13.10 34.95 12.75
N SER A 24 13.34 35.33 11.49
CA SER A 24 12.65 36.49 10.87
C SER A 24 12.74 36.52 9.34
N THR A 25 12.84 35.37 8.66
CA THR A 25 12.83 35.37 7.18
C THR A 25 12.19 34.11 6.57
N ILE A 26 11.08 33.65 7.14
CA ILE A 26 10.13 32.78 6.42
C ILE A 26 8.70 33.19 6.86
N ALA A 27 8.44 34.49 6.81
CA ALA A 27 7.17 35.08 7.21
C ALA A 27 6.74 36.12 6.17
N GLU A 28 6.74 35.78 4.88
CA GLU A 28 6.18 36.64 3.84
C GLU A 28 6.03 35.88 2.52
N GLU A 29 5.21 34.82 2.51
CA GLU A 29 4.58 34.33 1.28
C GLU A 29 3.38 33.44 1.66
N THR A 30 2.50 33.98 2.51
CA THR A 30 1.13 33.45 2.66
C THR A 30 0.27 34.09 1.59
N GLU A 31 0.61 33.81 0.33
CA GLU A 31 -0.26 34.09 -0.81
C GLU A 31 -1.48 33.17 -0.69
N GLU A 32 -2.65 33.79 -0.63
CA GLU A 32 -3.99 33.21 -0.67
C GLU A 32 -4.16 32.26 -1.88
N ARG A 33 -3.65 31.03 -1.78
CA ARG A 33 -4.28 29.91 -2.47
C ARG A 33 -5.56 29.61 -1.74
N LYS A 34 -6.62 30.35 -2.11
CA LYS A 34 -8.01 29.92 -1.96
C LYS A 34 -8.10 28.49 -2.48
N LEU A 35 -7.99 27.53 -1.57
CA LEU A 35 -8.35 26.14 -1.77
C LEU A 35 -9.81 26.18 -2.18
N ARG A 36 -10.07 26.15 -3.49
CA ARG A 36 -11.40 25.82 -3.99
C ARG A 36 -11.74 24.49 -3.30
N PRO A 37 -12.89 24.36 -2.65
CA PRO A 37 -13.30 23.06 -2.12
C PRO A 37 -13.27 22.10 -3.30
N VAL A 38 -12.32 21.15 -3.28
CA VAL A 38 -12.33 20.04 -4.22
C VAL A 38 -13.60 19.29 -3.88
N LYS A 39 -14.65 19.52 -4.68
CA LYS A 39 -15.90 18.80 -4.58
C LYS A 39 -15.52 17.31 -4.57
N PRO A 40 -15.84 16.53 -3.52
CA PRO A 40 -15.49 15.13 -3.50
C PRO A 40 -16.09 14.52 -4.76
N ARG A 41 -15.21 14.02 -5.65
CA ARG A 41 -15.66 13.29 -6.83
C ARG A 41 -16.51 12.15 -6.27
N ALA A 42 -17.78 12.11 -6.64
CA ALA A 42 -18.64 11.00 -6.27
C ALA A 42 -17.89 9.72 -6.61
N LYS A 43 -17.66 8.88 -5.60
CA LYS A 43 -17.09 7.55 -5.83
C LYS A 43 -18.10 6.86 -6.73
N GLU A 44 -17.74 6.71 -8.00
CA GLU A 44 -18.60 6.07 -8.98
C GLU A 44 -18.60 4.60 -8.62
N SER A 45 -19.64 4.17 -7.91
CA SER A 45 -19.87 2.78 -7.56
C SER A 45 -19.93 1.96 -8.85
N ILE A 46 -19.46 0.72 -8.80
CA ILE A 46 -19.62 -0.22 -9.91
C ILE A 46 -21.08 -0.16 -10.41
N PRO A 47 -21.35 0.07 -11.71
CA PRO A 47 -22.72 0.08 -12.22
C PRO A 47 -23.43 -1.24 -11.88
N ASP A 48 -24.67 -1.19 -11.38
CA ASP A 48 -25.42 -2.33 -10.80
C ASP A 48 -25.33 -3.65 -11.60
N ARG A 49 -25.26 -3.56 -12.93
CA ARG A 49 -25.11 -4.72 -13.83
C ARG A 49 -23.84 -5.56 -13.60
N TYR A 50 -22.78 -4.94 -13.08
CA TYR A 50 -21.53 -5.63 -12.75
C TYR A 50 -21.56 -6.21 -11.33
N ALA A 51 -22.29 -5.58 -10.40
CA ALA A 51 -22.38 -6.03 -9.01
C ALA A 51 -23.04 -7.42 -8.88
N ALA A 52 -24.16 -7.66 -9.56
CA ALA A 52 -24.86 -8.95 -9.51
C ALA A 52 -24.02 -10.10 -10.10
N ARG A 53 -23.29 -9.83 -11.21
CA ARG A 53 -22.39 -10.81 -11.82
C ARG A 53 -21.18 -11.10 -10.92
N ALA A 54 -20.61 -10.06 -10.32
CA ALA A 54 -19.46 -10.19 -9.44
C ALA A 54 -19.82 -11.01 -8.19
N GLU A 55 -20.97 -10.74 -7.56
CA GLU A 55 -21.46 -11.50 -6.40
C GLU A 55 -21.61 -13.00 -6.70
N ALA A 56 -22.21 -13.36 -7.85
CA ALA A 56 -22.34 -14.77 -8.24
C ALA A 56 -20.97 -15.47 -8.41
N ILE A 57 -19.99 -14.76 -8.99
CA ILE A 57 -18.63 -15.26 -9.15
C ILE A 57 -17.94 -15.45 -7.79
N TRP A 58 -18.10 -14.48 -6.90
CA TRP A 58 -17.54 -14.48 -5.56
C TRP A 58 -18.05 -15.65 -4.72
N GLN A 59 -19.37 -15.87 -4.72
CA GLN A 59 -20.01 -17.00 -4.02
C GLN A 59 -19.53 -18.35 -4.56
N ALA A 60 -19.36 -18.48 -5.88
CA ALA A 60 -18.82 -19.69 -6.47
C ALA A 60 -17.37 -19.96 -6.03
N ARG A 61 -16.52 -18.93 -6.01
CA ARG A 61 -15.11 -19.04 -5.60
C ARG A 61 -14.95 -19.39 -4.12
N SER A 62 -15.76 -18.80 -3.25
CA SER A 62 -15.73 -19.07 -1.81
C SER A 62 -15.96 -20.55 -1.49
N LYS A 63 -16.81 -21.24 -2.27
CA LYS A 63 -17.11 -22.67 -2.11
C LYS A 63 -16.01 -23.61 -2.59
N VAL A 64 -15.19 -23.16 -3.55
CA VAL A 64 -14.19 -23.98 -4.25
C VAL A 64 -12.82 -23.90 -3.58
N ASN A 65 -12.64 -22.99 -2.62
CA ASN A 65 -11.34 -22.78 -1.99
C ASN A 65 -10.79 -24.07 -1.36
N GLU A 66 -9.70 -24.57 -1.92
CA GLU A 66 -8.98 -25.73 -1.42
C GLU A 66 -8.22 -25.31 -0.16
N LYS A 67 -8.89 -25.43 1.00
CA LYS A 67 -8.37 -24.99 2.31
C LYS A 67 -6.93 -25.43 2.63
N GLY A 68 -6.44 -26.50 2.01
CA GLY A 68 -5.06 -26.98 2.16
C GLY A 68 -4.02 -26.10 1.46
N ASN A 69 -4.23 -25.77 0.18
CA ASN A 69 -3.21 -25.12 -0.66
C ASN A 69 -3.02 -23.65 -0.29
N ALA A 70 -4.07 -22.94 0.13
CA ALA A 70 -3.97 -21.50 0.38
C ALA A 70 -2.95 -21.12 1.49
N THR A 71 -2.65 -22.04 2.42
CA THR A 71 -1.71 -21.79 3.53
C THR A 71 -0.27 -21.57 3.07
N GLU A 72 0.12 -22.15 1.93
CA GLU A 72 1.48 -22.00 1.39
C GLU A 72 1.80 -20.54 1.00
N PHE A 73 0.75 -19.79 0.61
CA PHE A 73 0.84 -18.41 0.15
C PHE A 73 0.75 -17.39 1.29
N ALA A 74 0.42 -17.81 2.50
CA ALA A 74 0.39 -16.92 3.64
C ALA A 74 1.80 -16.37 3.96
N GLY A 75 1.84 -15.14 4.45
CA GLY A 75 3.09 -14.46 4.82
C GLY A 75 3.27 -13.12 4.14
N ARG A 76 4.49 -12.58 4.24
CA ARG A 76 4.84 -11.26 3.73
C ARG A 76 5.26 -11.33 2.27
N TRP A 77 4.82 -10.34 1.51
CA TRP A 77 5.10 -10.18 0.09
C TRP A 77 5.45 -8.74 -0.22
N ARG A 78 6.26 -8.54 -1.26
CA ARG A 78 6.55 -7.25 -1.87
C ARG A 78 5.72 -7.14 -3.14
N MET A 79 4.73 -6.27 -3.14
CA MET A 79 3.94 -5.93 -4.32
C MET A 79 4.62 -4.81 -5.10
N LYS A 80 4.75 -4.97 -6.41
CA LYS A 80 5.21 -3.93 -7.33
C LYS A 80 4.13 -3.63 -8.36
N LEU A 81 3.71 -2.38 -8.43
CA LEU A 81 2.76 -1.91 -9.43
C LEU A 81 3.48 -1.48 -10.72
N PRO A 82 2.83 -1.56 -11.90
CA PRO A 82 3.42 -1.13 -13.17
C PRO A 82 3.90 0.33 -13.18
N ALA A 83 3.26 1.19 -12.39
CA ALA A 83 3.64 2.60 -12.23
C ALA A 83 4.91 2.82 -11.38
N GLY A 84 5.59 1.75 -10.94
CA GLY A 84 6.86 1.82 -10.20
C GLY A 84 6.72 1.89 -8.68
N PHE A 85 5.50 1.91 -8.15
CA PHE A 85 5.26 1.87 -6.71
C PHE A 85 5.47 0.47 -6.13
N GLU A 86 6.07 0.41 -4.94
CA GLU A 86 6.28 -0.82 -4.20
C GLU A 86 5.60 -0.75 -2.83
N TYR A 87 4.97 -1.85 -2.44
CA TYR A 87 4.26 -1.98 -1.18
C TYR A 87 4.63 -3.29 -0.50
N ASP A 88 4.88 -3.24 0.80
CA ASP A 88 4.84 -4.44 1.62
C ASP A 88 3.36 -4.82 1.80
N VAL A 89 3.03 -6.07 1.49
CA VAL A 89 1.69 -6.63 1.67
C VAL A 89 1.77 -7.93 2.44
N LEU A 90 0.69 -8.26 3.13
CA LEU A 90 0.55 -9.44 3.95
C LEU A 90 -0.65 -10.24 3.43
N LEU A 91 -0.40 -11.51 3.10
CA LEU A 91 -1.45 -12.50 2.87
C LEU A 91 -1.67 -13.27 4.18
N SER A 92 -2.84 -13.07 4.78
CA SER A 92 -3.20 -13.72 6.06
C SER A 92 -4.28 -14.77 5.82
N MET A 93 -4.08 -15.97 6.35
CA MET A 93 -5.12 -17.01 6.34
C MET A 93 -6.22 -16.65 7.34
N ARG A 94 -7.47 -16.78 6.92
CA ARG A 94 -8.65 -16.63 7.75
C ARG A 94 -9.21 -18.00 8.16
N ASP A 95 -10.04 -18.01 9.20
CA ASP A 95 -10.67 -19.23 9.72
C ASP A 95 -11.62 -19.91 8.72
N ASP A 96 -12.20 -19.13 7.81
CA ASP A 96 -13.03 -19.60 6.70
C ASP A 96 -12.19 -20.23 5.56
N GLY A 97 -10.86 -20.15 5.64
CA GLY A 97 -9.89 -20.64 4.67
C GLY A 97 -9.51 -19.63 3.59
N LEU A 98 -10.13 -18.44 3.55
CA LEU A 98 -9.77 -17.40 2.59
C LEU A 98 -8.47 -16.70 2.99
N LEU A 99 -7.83 -16.07 2.01
CA LEU A 99 -6.67 -15.22 2.22
C LEU A 99 -7.09 -13.76 2.21
N GLU A 100 -6.80 -13.03 3.28
CA GLU A 100 -6.93 -11.57 3.30
C GLU A 100 -5.64 -10.92 2.82
N LEU A 101 -5.73 -10.04 1.82
CA LEU A 101 -4.62 -9.23 1.35
C LEU A 101 -4.68 -7.84 1.97
N SER A 102 -3.66 -7.49 2.73
CA SER A 102 -3.56 -6.21 3.45
C SER A 102 -2.17 -5.58 3.28
N SER A 103 -2.05 -4.27 3.54
CA SER A 103 -0.77 -3.56 3.57
C SER A 103 -0.61 -2.83 4.91
N PRO A 104 0.59 -2.86 5.54
CA PRO A 104 0.85 -2.10 6.74
C PRO A 104 0.68 -0.59 6.49
N GLY A 105 0.07 0.13 7.44
CA GLY A 105 -0.04 1.59 7.36
C GLY A 105 -1.06 2.12 6.34
N HIS A 106 -2.00 1.29 5.88
CA HIS A 106 -3.12 1.68 5.01
C HIS A 106 -2.71 2.24 3.63
N ALA A 107 -1.46 2.06 3.20
CA ALA A 107 -0.96 2.56 1.91
C ALA A 107 -1.73 1.95 0.72
N LEU A 108 -2.05 0.66 0.84
CA LEU A 108 -3.14 0.00 0.13
C LEU A 108 -4.14 -0.41 1.20
N ASN A 109 -5.25 0.33 1.31
CA ASN A 109 -6.41 -0.18 2.03
C ASN A 109 -6.68 -1.60 1.51
N SER A 110 -6.86 -2.57 2.43
CA SER A 110 -6.96 -4.00 2.11
C SER A 110 -7.72 -4.23 0.81
N LEU A 111 -7.14 -5.00 -0.11
CA LEU A 111 -7.72 -5.17 -1.44
C LEU A 111 -8.96 -6.07 -1.41
N GLY A 112 -9.02 -6.99 -0.45
CA GLY A 112 -10.13 -7.94 -0.36
C GLY A 112 -9.75 -9.28 0.27
N ASP A 113 -10.75 -10.14 0.29
CA ASP A 113 -10.62 -11.56 0.59
C ASP A 113 -10.47 -12.33 -0.73
N PHE A 114 -9.57 -13.32 -0.75
CA PHE A 114 -9.19 -14.11 -1.91
C PHE A 114 -9.33 -15.61 -1.63
N ALA A 115 -9.77 -16.36 -2.63
CA ALA A 115 -9.68 -17.81 -2.64
C ALA A 115 -8.47 -18.25 -3.48
N CYS A 116 -7.85 -19.36 -3.10
CA CYS A 116 -6.85 -20.02 -3.93
C CYS A 116 -7.49 -21.13 -4.75
N ILE A 117 -7.42 -21.03 -6.08
CA ILE A 117 -8.00 -21.99 -7.02
C ILE A 117 -7.02 -22.16 -8.19
N ASP A 118 -6.56 -23.39 -8.46
CA ASP A 118 -5.64 -23.69 -9.57
C ASP A 118 -4.38 -22.80 -9.60
N ASN A 119 -3.72 -22.61 -8.44
CA ASN A 119 -2.57 -21.71 -8.27
C ASN A 119 -2.88 -20.24 -8.62
N GLN A 120 -4.12 -19.82 -8.42
CA GLN A 120 -4.54 -18.43 -8.61
C GLN A 120 -5.20 -17.88 -7.37
N LEU A 121 -4.80 -16.67 -6.97
CA LEU A 121 -5.56 -15.88 -6.00
C LEU A 121 -6.66 -15.15 -6.75
N ARG A 122 -7.90 -15.51 -6.45
CA ARG A 122 -9.08 -14.93 -7.08
C ARG A 122 -9.89 -14.18 -6.04
N LEU A 123 -10.23 -12.94 -6.36
CA LEU A 123 -11.01 -12.09 -5.47
C LEU A 123 -12.37 -12.75 -5.18
N VAL A 124 -12.69 -12.88 -3.90
CA VAL A 124 -13.98 -13.36 -3.39
C VAL A 124 -14.74 -12.20 -2.79
N LYS A 125 -14.09 -11.24 -2.15
CA LYS A 125 -14.80 -10.10 -1.58
C LYS A 125 -13.94 -8.86 -1.66
N PRO A 126 -14.27 -7.89 -2.53
CA PRO A 126 -13.59 -6.60 -2.50
C PRO A 126 -13.90 -5.87 -1.20
N ARG A 127 -12.92 -5.13 -0.67
CA ARG A 127 -13.20 -4.13 0.37
C ARG A 127 -13.71 -2.80 -0.21
N HIS A 128 -13.56 -2.61 -1.51
CA HIS A 128 -13.91 -1.37 -2.20
C HIS A 128 -14.97 -1.61 -3.27
N ASP A 129 -15.99 -0.77 -3.26
CA ASP A 129 -17.16 -0.74 -4.16
C ASP A 129 -16.84 -0.49 -5.64
N HIS A 130 -15.62 -0.10 -5.96
CA HIS A 130 -15.15 0.11 -7.33
C HIS A 130 -14.34 -1.06 -7.88
N VAL A 131 -14.05 -2.10 -7.09
CA VAL A 131 -13.29 -3.29 -7.52
C VAL A 131 -14.24 -4.46 -7.76
N ALA A 132 -14.32 -4.95 -9.00
CA ALA A 132 -15.19 -6.07 -9.37
C ALA A 132 -14.44 -7.40 -9.36
N ASP A 133 -13.22 -7.44 -9.89
CA ASP A 133 -12.43 -8.67 -9.97
C ASP A 133 -10.93 -8.40 -9.97
N PHE A 134 -10.18 -9.27 -9.29
CA PHE A 134 -8.74 -9.40 -9.42
C PHE A 134 -8.38 -10.88 -9.46
N VAL A 135 -7.55 -11.26 -10.43
CA VAL A 135 -7.01 -12.62 -10.55
C VAL A 135 -5.50 -12.55 -10.67
N TRP A 136 -4.83 -13.10 -9.67
CA TRP A 136 -3.39 -13.26 -9.63
C TRP A 136 -3.03 -14.70 -9.98
N ARG A 137 -2.03 -14.90 -10.83
CA ARG A 137 -1.48 -16.21 -11.15
C ARG A 137 -0.18 -16.41 -10.40
N TYR A 138 -0.03 -17.53 -9.71
CA TYR A 138 1.24 -17.94 -9.13
C TYR A 138 2.07 -18.73 -10.15
N ARG A 139 3.35 -18.40 -10.26
CA ARG A 139 4.35 -19.16 -11.01
C ARG A 139 5.74 -18.85 -10.49
N ASP A 140 6.55 -19.88 -10.26
CA ASP A 140 7.98 -19.74 -9.94
C ASP A 140 8.29 -18.79 -8.76
N GLY A 141 7.46 -18.79 -7.70
CA GLY A 141 7.64 -17.91 -6.53
C GLY A 141 7.08 -16.50 -6.67
N LEU A 142 6.38 -16.21 -7.77
CA LEU A 142 5.87 -14.91 -8.13
C LEU A 142 4.35 -14.97 -8.34
N PHE A 143 3.62 -14.01 -7.78
CA PHE A 143 2.27 -13.70 -8.25
C PHE A 143 2.29 -12.61 -9.31
N GLU A 144 1.53 -12.78 -10.38
CA GLU A 144 1.31 -11.76 -11.41
C GLU A 144 -0.19 -11.47 -11.53
N LEU A 145 -0.59 -10.20 -11.52
CA LEU A 145 -1.97 -9.80 -11.79
C LEU A 145 -2.27 -9.92 -13.29
N ILE A 146 -2.97 -10.99 -13.66
CA ILE A 146 -3.27 -11.32 -15.06
C ILE A 146 -4.62 -10.78 -15.51
N ARG A 147 -5.54 -10.50 -14.57
CA ARG A 147 -6.86 -9.94 -14.85
C ARG A 147 -7.28 -9.01 -13.74
N GLU A 148 -7.85 -7.90 -14.15
CA GLU A 148 -8.51 -6.93 -13.29
C GLU A 148 -9.82 -6.49 -13.93
N ASP A 149 -10.78 -6.12 -13.10
CA ASP A 149 -12.03 -5.48 -13.47
C ASP A 149 -12.38 -4.51 -12.33
N HIS A 150 -12.36 -3.20 -12.62
CA HIS A 150 -12.66 -2.14 -11.67
C HIS A 150 -13.19 -0.90 -12.42
N GLY A 151 -13.86 -0.01 -11.68
CA GLY A 151 -14.58 1.14 -12.24
C GLY A 151 -13.73 2.38 -12.51
N HIS A 152 -12.40 2.32 -12.38
CA HIS A 152 -11.53 3.49 -12.53
C HIS A 152 -10.48 3.30 -13.63
N GLY A 153 -9.97 4.40 -14.20
CA GLY A 153 -9.04 4.36 -15.34
C GLY A 153 -7.61 3.87 -15.05
N ALA A 154 -7.29 3.42 -13.83
CA ALA A 154 -5.98 2.85 -13.54
C ALA A 154 -5.81 1.47 -14.20
N ASN A 155 -4.59 1.07 -14.54
CA ASN A 155 -4.29 -0.26 -15.05
C ASN A 155 -3.22 -0.88 -14.15
N TYR A 156 -3.60 -1.94 -13.43
CA TYR A 156 -2.72 -2.67 -12.53
C TYR A 156 -2.26 -4.00 -13.12
N ARG A 157 -2.74 -4.39 -14.31
CA ARG A 157 -2.30 -5.63 -14.97
C ARG A 157 -0.77 -5.63 -15.14
N GLY A 158 -0.15 -6.76 -14.81
CA GLY A 158 1.31 -6.90 -14.74
C GLY A 158 1.90 -6.44 -13.40
N ALA A 159 1.08 -6.02 -12.43
CA ALA A 159 1.52 -5.93 -11.05
C ALA A 159 2.03 -7.30 -10.59
N THR A 160 3.08 -7.31 -9.79
CA THR A 160 3.68 -8.54 -9.28
C THR A 160 3.75 -8.55 -7.76
N MET A 161 3.78 -9.75 -7.17
CA MET A 161 4.12 -9.93 -5.76
C MET A 161 5.21 -10.99 -5.63
N THR A 162 6.31 -10.66 -4.96
CA THR A 162 7.38 -11.60 -4.60
C THR A 162 7.39 -11.86 -3.10
N ARG A 163 7.65 -13.10 -2.70
CA ARG A 163 7.67 -13.44 -1.28
C ARG A 163 8.86 -12.78 -0.59
N LEU A 164 8.60 -12.15 0.55
CA LEU A 164 9.65 -11.64 1.43
C LEU A 164 10.10 -12.78 2.35
N LYS A 165 11.43 -12.90 2.54
CA LYS A 165 12.03 -13.88 3.45
C LYS A 165 11.79 -13.52 4.91
#